data_AF-A0A834B406-F1
#
_entry.id   AF-A0A834B406-F1
#
_cell.length_a   1.000
_cell.length_b   1.000
_cell.length_c   1.000
_cell.angle_alpha   90.00
_cell.angle_beta   90.00
_cell.angle_gamma   90.00
#
_symmetry.space_group_name_H-M   'P 1'
#
loop_
_entity.id
_entity.type
_entity.pdbx_description
1 polymer ?
#
loop_
_entity_poly.entity_id
_entity_poly.type
_entity_poly.pdbx_seq_one_letter_code
_entity_poly.pdbx_strand_id
1 'polypeptide(L)' 'MLRRMCAPVMVELEGETDPLLIAMKELKARKIPIIIRRYLPDGSYEDWGVDELIITD' A
#
# COMPACT_ATOMS: atom_id res chain seq x y z
N MET A 1 -23.27 -3.78 -5.65
CA MET A 1 -22.03 -3.33 -6.32
C MET A 1 -21.16 -2.68 -5.25
N LEU A 2 -20.18 -3.40 -4.72
CA LEU A 2 -19.33 -2.94 -3.61
C LEU A 2 -18.53 -1.72 -4.07
N ARG A 3 -18.92 -0.53 -3.61
CA ARG A 3 -18.10 0.68 -3.64
C ARG A 3 -16.83 0.38 -2.85
N ARG A 4 -15.74 -0.02 -3.52
CA ARG A 4 -14.40 0.13 -2.92
C ARG A 4 -14.23 1.62 -2.61
N MET A 5 -13.75 1.91 -1.41
CA MET A 5 -14.02 3.12 -0.61
C MET A 5 -13.47 4.45 -1.19
N CYS A 6 -13.74 4.78 -2.46
CA CYS A 6 -13.39 6.02 -3.17
C CYS A 6 -12.00 6.61 -2.80
N ALA A 7 -11.03 5.75 -2.49
CA ALA A 7 -9.68 6.20 -2.18
C ALA A 7 -9.04 6.72 -3.48
N PRO A 8 -8.38 7.88 -3.44
CA PRO A 8 -7.72 8.41 -4.63
C PRO A 8 -6.59 7.47 -5.05
N VAL A 9 -6.56 7.14 -6.34
CA VAL A 9 -5.48 6.34 -6.94
C VAL A 9 -4.28 7.24 -7.20
N MET A 10 -3.09 6.78 -6.82
CA MET A 10 -1.84 7.55 -6.87
C MET A 10 -0.99 7.27 -8.12
N VAL A 11 -1.44 6.35 -8.97
CA VAL A 11 -0.79 5.93 -10.23
C VAL A 11 -1.74 6.05 -11.43
N GLU A 12 -1.18 6.13 -12.64
CA GLU A 12 -1.97 6.13 -13.86
C GLU A 12 -2.56 4.73 -14.13
N LEU A 13 -3.87 4.69 -14.33
CA LEU A 13 -4.62 3.48 -14.65
C LEU A 13 -4.59 3.24 -16.16
N GLU A 14 -4.05 2.11 -16.59
CA GLU A 14 -3.97 1.70 -18.01
C GLU A 14 -5.12 0.75 -18.38
N GLY A 15 -6.32 0.98 -17.85
CA GLY A 15 -7.48 0.09 -18.03
C GLY A 15 -7.65 -0.98 -16.95
N GLU A 16 -6.83 -0.93 -15.89
CA GLU A 16 -7.00 -1.77 -14.70
C GLU A 16 -8.30 -1.39 -13.97
N THR A 17 -9.18 -2.37 -13.81
CA THR A 17 -10.44 -2.23 -13.06
C THR A 17 -10.44 -3.04 -11.77
N ASP A 18 -9.54 -4.01 -11.63
CA ASP A 18 -9.36 -4.79 -10.41
C ASP A 18 -8.45 -4.03 -9.44
N PRO A 19 -8.95 -3.61 -8.26
CA PRO A 19 -8.15 -2.78 -7.39
C PRO A 19 -7.11 -3.54 -6.56
N LEU A 20 -7.03 -4.88 -6.66
CA LEU A 20 -5.81 -5.58 -6.23
C LEU A 20 -4.64 -5.29 -7.17
N LEU A 21 -4.87 -5.30 -8.49
CA LEU A 21 -3.85 -4.97 -9.48
C LEU A 21 -3.39 -3.52 -9.33
N ILE A 22 -4.35 -2.60 -9.11
CA ILE A 22 -4.05 -1.18 -8.86
C ILE A 22 -3.16 -1.03 -7.62
N ALA A 23 -3.50 -1.70 -6.51
CA ALA A 23 -2.68 -1.66 -5.30
C ALA A 23 -1.28 -2.24 -5.52
N MET A 24 -1.14 -3.33 -6.29
CA MET A 24 0.18 -3.87 -6.65
C MET A 24 0.99 -2.87 -7.50
N LYS A 25 0.35 -2.14 -8.42
CA LYS A 25 1.01 -1.10 -9.23
C LYS A 25 1.44 0.08 -8.36
N GLU A 26 0.61 0.52 -7.43
CA GLU A 26 0.96 1.56 -6.45
C GLU A 26 2.11 1.13 -5.53
N LEU A 27 2.14 -0.14 -5.12
CA LEU A 27 3.21 -0.72 -4.28
C LEU A 27 4.54 -0.73 -5.04
N LYS A 28 4.54 -1.21 -6.29
CA LYS A 28 5.73 -1.20 -7.16
C LYS A 28 6.22 0.22 -7.45
N ALA A 29 5.32 1.19 -7.57
CA ALA A 29 5.64 2.59 -7.74
C ALA A 29 6.05 3.30 -6.44
N ARG A 30 6.00 2.61 -5.28
CA ARG A 30 6.23 3.19 -3.94
C ARG A 30 5.39 4.44 -3.65
N LYS A 31 4.17 4.49 -4.17
CA LYS A 31 3.24 5.62 -3.99
C LYS A 31 2.11 5.36 -3.01
N ILE A 32 2.11 4.21 -2.35
CA ILE A 32 1.10 3.88 -1.34
C ILE A 32 1.39 4.68 -0.06
N PRO A 33 0.48 5.57 0.38
CA PRO A 33 0.67 6.37 1.59
C PRO A 33 0.26 5.56 2.83
N ILE A 34 0.96 4.46 3.12
CA ILE A 34 0.73 3.60 4.29
C ILE A 34 1.98 3.54 5.15
N ILE A 35 1.78 3.58 6.46
CA ILE A 35 2.80 3.36 7.48
C ILE A 35 2.44 2.07 8.23
N ILE A 36 3.40 1.16 8.35
CA ILE A 36 3.25 -0.10 9.09
C ILE A 36 3.78 0.11 10.50
N ARG A 37 2.92 -0.08 11.51
CA ARG A 37 3.32 -0.14 12.91
C ARG A 37 3.63 -1.58 13.32
N ARG A 38 4.91 -1.88 13.59
CA ARG A 38 5.40 -3.19 14.04
C ARG A 38 5.51 -3.20 15.57
N TYR A 39 4.64 -3.95 16.22
CA TYR A 39 4.70 -4.13 17.67
C TYR A 39 5.78 -5.16 18.05
N LEU A 40 6.59 -4.82 19.04
CA LEU A 40 7.61 -5.67 19.61
C LEU A 40 7.04 -6.48 20.79
N PRO A 41 7.68 -7.61 21.19
CA PRO A 41 7.19 -8.46 22.28
C PRO A 41 7.14 -7.77 23.65
N ASP A 42 7.87 -6.66 23.82
CA ASP A 42 7.87 -5.83 25.02
C ASP A 42 6.72 -4.79 25.05
N GLY A 43 5.90 -4.74 24.00
CA GLY A 43 4.78 -3.81 23.86
C GLY A 43 5.16 -2.46 23.25
N SER A 44 6.44 -2.23 22.95
CA SER A 44 6.87 -1.06 22.16
C SER A 44 6.54 -1.26 20.67
N TYR A 45 6.70 -0.21 19.85
CA TYR A 45 6.43 -0.31 18.42
C TYR A 45 7.39 0.52 17.57
N GLU A 46 7.56 0.10 16.33
CA GLU A 46 8.29 0.81 15.29
C GLU A 46 7.35 1.15 14.13
N ASP A 47 7.36 2.41 13.70
CA ASP A 47 6.60 2.87 12.54
C ASP A 47 7.51 2.90 11.31
N TRP A 48 7.15 2.12 10.28
CA TRP A 48 7.91 1.97 9.03
C TRP A 48 7.08 2.41 7.83
N GLY A 49 7.59 3.33 7.02
CA GLY A 49 6.96 3.70 5.75
C GLY A 49 6.98 2.53 4.77
N VAL A 50 5.88 2.28 4.05
CA VAL A 50 5.85 1.22 3.01
C VAL A 50 6.87 1.46 1.89
N ASP A 51 7.18 2.73 1.61
CA ASP A 51 8.19 3.18 0.67
C ASP A 51 9.63 2.83 1.09
N GLU A 52 9.87 2.62 2.39
CA GLU A 52 11.16 2.26 2.98
C GLU A 52 11.39 0.75 3.04
N LEU A 53 10.33 -0.06 2.86
CA LEU A 53 10.42 -1.51 2.96
C LEU A 53 11.02 -2.15 1.72
N ILE A 54 11.84 -3.19 1.95
CA ILE A 54 12.36 -4.03 0.88
C ILE A 54 11.25 -4.99 0.44
N ILE A 55 10.78 -4.82 -0.80
CA ILE A 55 9.80 -5.70 -1.42
C ILE A 55 10.55 -6.80 -2.16
N THR A 56 10.27 -8.06 -1.83
CA THR A 56 10.75 -9.24 -2.57
C THR A 56 9.61 -9.78 -3.43
N ASP A 57 9.86 -9.99 -4.73
CA ASP A 57 8.92 -10.64 -5.67
C ASP A 57 8.67 -12.13 -5.33
#